data_AF-A0A7J7HYT4-F1
#
_entry.id   AF-A0A7J7HYT4-F1
#
_cell.length_a   1.000
_cell.length_b   1.000
_cell.length_c   1.000
_cell.angle_alpha   90.00
_cell.angle_beta   90.00
_cell.angle_gamma   90.00
#
_symmetry.space_group_name_H-M   'P 1'
#
loop_
_entity.id
_entity.type
_entity.pdbx_description
1 polymer ?
#
loop_
_entity_poly.entity_id
_entity_poly.type
_entity_poly.pdbx_seq_one_letter_code
_entity_poly.pdbx_strand_id
1 'polypeptide(L)'
;MFERKKRTRTCSHERSDLFDSLPDDIVISILCKLSSSSRSPSDFITIFLTCKRLNQLGLNPLVLSKAGSETFAIRAKNWSENSHRFLKQCVVAGNIEASYTLGMIRFYCLQNRGSGASLMAKAAIRSHAPSLYSLAVIQFNGSGGSKTDKDLRAGVALCARAAYLGHVDALRELGHCLQDGYGARKNVTQGRRLLIQANAREFASSLRAAAPPSLHHLVTWQLQNHQQRNRPLTGNNNPSPDSGCPLLSDFGCNLPSREVHPANRFLAEWFGARESDPGLRMCSHSGCGRPETRRNEFRRCSACGTVNYCSRGCQAQDWKVRHKLECTPMAMDQWVEAVDGEDQDGGGDRIAEVEGGVGGASE
;
A
#
# COMPACT_ATOMS: atom_id res chain seq x y z
N MET A 1 77.88 6.76 9.49
CA MET A 1 77.20 7.98 9.97
C MET A 1 76.36 8.53 8.82
N PHE A 2 75.08 8.19 8.75
CA PHE A 2 74.14 8.76 7.78
C PHE A 2 73.21 9.70 8.53
N GLU A 3 73.46 11.00 8.43
CA GLU A 3 72.58 12.02 9.02
C GLU A 3 71.28 12.11 8.19
N ARG A 4 70.17 11.71 8.82
CA ARG A 4 68.82 12.00 8.33
C ARG A 4 68.61 13.52 8.38
N LYS A 5 68.58 14.16 7.20
CA LYS A 5 68.05 15.53 7.04
C LYS A 5 66.63 15.59 7.60
N LYS A 6 66.45 16.28 8.73
CA LYS A 6 65.15 16.67 9.26
C LYS A 6 64.49 17.60 8.24
N ARG A 7 63.44 17.12 7.59
CA ARG A 7 62.56 17.90 6.74
C ARG A 7 61.80 18.87 7.66
N THR A 8 62.13 20.15 7.61
CA THR A 8 61.40 21.24 8.24
C THR A 8 59.97 21.24 7.67
N ARG A 9 58.97 21.00 8.53
CA ARG A 9 57.55 21.21 8.21
C ARG A 9 57.37 22.72 8.03
N THR A 10 57.32 23.16 6.79
CA THR A 10 56.77 24.46 6.44
C THR A 10 55.32 24.50 6.88
N CYS A 11 54.99 25.47 7.74
CA CYS A 11 53.63 25.80 8.12
C CYS A 11 52.90 26.38 6.90
N SER A 12 52.40 25.50 6.03
CA SER A 12 51.36 25.89 5.09
C SER A 12 50.11 26.17 5.90
N HIS A 13 49.60 27.39 5.83
CA HIS A 13 48.22 27.69 6.21
C HIS A 13 47.33 26.67 5.49
N GLU A 14 46.91 25.62 6.21
CA GLU A 14 45.95 24.65 5.68
C GLU A 14 44.70 25.48 5.38
N ARG A 15 44.38 25.63 4.08
CA ARG A 15 43.02 25.96 3.67
C ARG A 15 42.16 24.82 4.20
N SER A 16 41.66 24.96 5.42
CA SER A 16 40.66 24.04 5.96
C SER A 16 39.53 24.02 4.94
N ASP A 17 39.17 22.83 4.45
CA ASP A 17 38.01 22.68 3.58
C ASP A 17 36.83 23.37 4.28
N LEU A 18 36.16 24.31 3.59
CA LEU A 18 35.02 25.03 4.14
C LEU A 18 33.91 24.07 4.56
N PHE A 19 33.91 22.85 4.01
CA PHE A 19 33.03 21.79 4.46
C PHE A 19 33.42 21.27 5.86
N ASP A 20 34.71 21.04 6.12
CA ASP A 20 35.21 20.49 7.40
C ASP A 20 35.00 21.45 8.58
N SER A 21 34.84 22.75 8.32
CA SER A 21 34.50 23.74 9.35
C SER A 21 33.02 23.80 9.70
N LEU A 22 32.13 23.18 8.91
CA LEU A 22 30.70 23.14 9.22
C LEU A 22 30.45 22.30 10.49
N PRO A 23 29.59 22.74 11.41
CA PRO A 23 29.08 21.92 12.50
C PRO A 23 28.31 20.68 12.01
N ASP A 24 28.49 19.54 12.69
CA ASP A 24 27.85 18.26 12.33
C ASP A 24 26.31 18.30 12.42
N ASP A 25 25.76 19.10 13.32
CA ASP A 25 24.31 19.30 13.49
C ASP A 25 23.66 19.96 12.27
N ILE A 26 24.34 20.93 11.65
CA ILE A 26 23.91 21.56 10.40
C ILE A 26 23.91 20.52 9.28
N VAL A 27 24.98 19.73 9.17
CA VAL A 27 25.08 18.68 8.14
C VAL A 27 23.99 17.62 8.37
N ILE A 28 23.77 17.16 9.60
CA ILE A 28 22.71 16.20 9.95
C ILE A 28 21.32 16.78 9.60
N SER A 29 21.07 18.06 9.84
CA SER A 29 19.82 18.73 9.49
C SER A 29 19.57 18.70 7.98
N ILE A 30 20.59 19.03 7.18
CA ILE A 30 20.55 18.95 5.72
C ILE A 30 20.26 17.51 5.27
N LEU A 31 20.97 16.54 5.85
CA LEU A 31 20.82 15.12 5.53
C LEU A 31 19.43 14.59 5.89
N CYS A 32 18.85 15.04 7.01
CA CYS A 32 17.46 14.71 7.38
C CYS A 32 16.47 15.25 6.34
N LYS A 33 16.69 16.48 5.85
CA LYS A 33 15.83 17.03 4.81
C LYS A 33 15.96 16.23 3.53
N LEU A 34 17.19 15.95 3.09
CA LEU A 34 17.49 15.17 1.90
C LEU A 34 16.90 13.75 1.98
N SER A 35 17.09 13.04 3.10
CA SER A 35 16.52 11.70 3.30
C SER A 35 14.98 11.72 3.27
N SER A 36 14.36 12.78 3.80
CA SER A 36 12.89 12.90 3.82
C SER A 36 12.28 13.24 2.46
N SER A 37 13.03 13.90 1.58
CA SER A 37 12.55 14.38 0.27
C SER A 37 13.18 13.64 -0.93
N SER A 38 13.94 12.58 -0.66
CA SER A 38 14.53 11.73 -1.71
C SER A 38 13.43 11.11 -2.57
N ARG A 39 13.66 11.00 -3.88
CA ARG A 39 12.72 10.39 -4.84
C ARG A 39 13.15 8.99 -5.26
N SER A 40 14.36 8.60 -4.86
CA SER A 40 14.90 7.27 -5.10
C SER A 40 15.88 6.88 -3.99
N PRO A 41 16.18 5.58 -3.81
CA PRO A 41 17.24 5.16 -2.90
C PRO A 41 18.61 5.74 -3.28
N SER A 42 18.89 5.92 -4.58
CA SER A 42 20.16 6.48 -5.07
C SER A 42 20.37 7.94 -4.66
N ASP A 43 19.31 8.75 -4.59
CA ASP A 43 19.40 10.16 -4.18
C ASP A 43 20.01 10.31 -2.79
N PHE A 44 19.80 9.30 -1.94
CA PHE A 44 20.32 9.28 -0.57
C PHE A 44 21.61 8.46 -0.45
N ILE A 45 21.68 7.27 -1.08
CA ILE A 45 22.82 6.35 -0.93
C ILE A 45 24.10 6.93 -1.52
N THR A 46 24.02 7.73 -2.58
CA THR A 46 25.20 8.36 -3.21
C THR A 46 25.96 9.24 -2.25
N ILE A 47 25.30 9.85 -1.25
CA ILE A 47 25.93 10.64 -0.18
C ILE A 47 26.98 9.80 0.56
N PHE A 48 26.66 8.53 0.85
CA PHE A 48 27.57 7.64 1.58
C PHE A 48 28.87 7.35 0.82
N LEU A 49 28.89 7.60 -0.49
CA LEU A 49 30.05 7.37 -1.35
C LEU A 49 30.91 8.62 -1.53
N THR A 50 30.42 9.80 -1.13
CA THR A 50 31.09 11.09 -1.37
C THR A 50 32.33 11.27 -0.49
N CYS A 51 32.20 11.15 0.84
CA CYS A 51 33.31 11.23 1.77
C CYS A 51 33.01 10.49 3.08
N LYS A 52 34.06 10.20 3.85
CA LYS A 52 33.94 9.47 5.14
C LYS A 52 33.04 10.20 6.15
N ARG A 53 33.10 11.53 6.19
CA ARG A 53 32.30 12.35 7.10
C ARG A 53 30.81 12.28 6.76
N LEU A 54 30.45 12.45 5.50
CA LEU A 54 29.06 12.32 5.04
C LEU A 54 28.54 10.88 5.17
N ASN A 55 29.40 9.87 4.98
CA ASN A 55 29.07 8.49 5.27
C ASN A 55 28.66 8.31 6.74
N GLN A 56 29.51 8.78 7.67
CA GLN A 56 29.25 8.67 9.10
C GLN A 56 28.01 9.46 9.55
N LEU A 57 27.88 10.71 9.10
CA LEU A 57 26.76 11.58 9.49
C LEU A 57 25.43 11.15 8.85
N GLY A 58 25.46 10.61 7.62
CA GLY A 58 24.26 10.09 6.97
C GLY A 58 23.71 8.82 7.63
N LEU A 59 24.56 8.05 8.31
CA LEU A 59 24.16 6.89 9.13
C LEU A 59 23.75 7.27 10.56
N ASN A 60 23.71 8.57 10.88
CA ASN A 60 23.20 9.03 12.17
C ASN A 60 21.73 8.61 12.36
N PRO A 61 21.35 8.10 13.56
CA PRO A 61 19.97 7.67 13.82
C PRO A 61 18.91 8.73 13.51
N LEU A 62 19.19 10.02 13.71
CA LEU A 62 18.25 11.09 13.38
C LEU A 62 17.97 11.14 11.87
N VAL A 63 19.00 11.05 11.03
CA VAL A 63 18.84 11.03 9.57
C VAL A 63 18.04 9.81 9.14
N LEU A 64 18.43 8.62 9.61
CA LEU A 64 17.75 7.37 9.26
C LEU A 64 16.28 7.35 9.72
N SER A 65 15.97 7.96 10.88
CA SER A 65 14.60 8.07 11.39
C SER A 65 13.69 8.94 10.51
N LYS A 66 14.28 9.84 9.70
CA LYS A 66 13.58 10.81 8.83
C LYS A 66 13.51 10.39 7.36
N ALA A 67 14.15 9.29 6.97
CA ALA A 67 14.10 8.78 5.60
C ALA A 67 12.65 8.53 5.13
N GLY A 68 12.31 9.01 3.93
CA GLY A 68 10.99 8.86 3.33
C GLY A 68 10.77 7.48 2.72
N SER A 69 9.54 7.20 2.28
CA SER A 69 9.18 5.92 1.65
C SER A 69 10.01 5.62 0.40
N GLU A 70 10.27 6.64 -0.43
CA GLU A 70 11.02 6.48 -1.69
C GLU A 70 12.50 6.17 -1.48
N THR A 71 13.08 6.52 -0.32
CA THR A 71 14.42 6.05 0.07
C THR A 71 14.47 4.52 0.17
N PHE A 72 13.32 3.88 0.40
CA PHE A 72 13.17 2.43 0.49
C PHE A 72 12.61 1.78 -0.79
N ALA A 73 12.51 2.51 -1.90
CA ALA A 73 12.09 1.99 -3.22
C ALA A 73 13.18 1.14 -3.91
N ILE A 74 13.71 0.18 -3.17
CA ILE A 74 14.66 -0.82 -3.64
C ILE A 74 13.93 -1.76 -4.60
N ARG A 75 14.52 -2.06 -5.76
CA ARG A 75 13.98 -3.02 -6.72
C ARG A 75 14.22 -4.45 -6.25
N ALA A 76 13.34 -5.41 -6.56
CA ALA A 76 13.52 -6.80 -6.13
C ALA A 76 14.85 -7.41 -6.63
N LYS A 77 15.23 -7.11 -7.87
CA LYS A 77 16.53 -7.51 -8.46
C LYS A 77 17.76 -6.94 -7.74
N ASN A 78 17.61 -5.83 -7.01
CA ASN A 78 18.68 -5.16 -6.29
C ASN A 78 18.64 -5.48 -4.78
N TRP A 79 17.82 -6.45 -4.36
CA TRP A 79 17.79 -6.91 -2.98
C TRP A 79 19.11 -7.59 -2.62
N SER A 80 19.72 -7.16 -1.52
CA SER A 80 21.03 -7.64 -1.06
C SER A 80 21.11 -7.59 0.47
N GLU A 81 22.12 -8.24 1.06
CA GLU A 81 22.35 -8.14 2.51
C GLU A 81 22.62 -6.69 2.96
N ASN A 82 23.22 -5.86 2.09
CA ASN A 82 23.42 -4.44 2.36
C ASN A 82 22.09 -3.67 2.40
N SER A 83 21.19 -3.92 1.44
CA SER A 83 19.83 -3.37 1.42
C SER A 83 19.04 -3.80 2.66
N HIS A 84 19.18 -5.06 3.07
CA HIS A 84 18.54 -5.59 4.29
C HIS A 84 19.09 -4.92 5.55
N ARG A 85 20.42 -4.80 5.66
CA ARG A 85 21.09 -4.14 6.79
C ARG A 85 20.70 -2.68 6.91
N PHE A 86 20.65 -1.96 5.80
CA PHE A 86 20.23 -0.56 5.76
C PHE A 86 18.80 -0.38 6.30
N LEU A 87 17.84 -1.20 5.82
CA LEU A 87 16.47 -1.21 6.36
C LEU A 87 16.45 -1.54 7.87
N LYS A 88 17.21 -2.55 8.32
CA LYS A 88 17.33 -2.88 9.75
C LYS A 88 17.84 -1.69 10.57
N GLN A 89 18.86 -0.97 10.11
CA GLN A 89 19.38 0.22 10.79
C GLN A 89 18.31 1.32 10.88
N CYS A 90 17.55 1.57 9.81
CA CYS A 90 16.44 2.52 9.84
C CYS A 90 15.34 2.10 10.82
N VAL A 91 15.04 0.81 10.93
CA VAL A 91 14.08 0.27 11.91
C VAL A 91 14.56 0.47 13.35
N VAL A 92 15.85 0.26 13.61
CA VAL A 92 16.47 0.50 14.93
C VAL A 92 16.44 1.99 15.26
N ALA A 93 16.68 2.86 14.28
CA ALA A 93 16.54 4.30 14.40
C ALA A 93 15.09 4.79 14.56
N GLY A 94 14.09 3.89 14.53
CA GLY A 94 12.69 4.22 14.76
C GLY A 94 11.93 4.71 13.52
N ASN A 95 12.47 4.50 12.31
CA ASN A 95 11.78 4.85 11.07
C ASN A 95 10.53 3.98 10.86
N ILE A 96 9.39 4.64 10.68
CA ILE A 96 8.08 4.01 10.51
C ILE A 96 7.97 3.33 9.14
N GLU A 97 8.38 4.01 8.07
CA GLU A 97 8.33 3.51 6.69
C GLU A 97 9.27 2.31 6.48
N ALA A 98 10.46 2.33 7.11
CA ALA A 98 11.37 1.20 7.11
C ALA A 98 10.76 0.00 7.85
N SER A 99 10.07 0.24 8.98
CA SER A 99 9.39 -0.81 9.74
C SER A 99 8.28 -1.46 8.91
N TYR A 100 7.47 -0.65 8.23
CA TYR A 100 6.45 -1.15 7.32
C TYR A 100 7.06 -1.91 6.14
N THR A 101 8.01 -1.31 5.42
CA THR A 101 8.63 -1.89 4.21
C THR A 101 9.33 -3.20 4.52
N LEU A 102 10.20 -3.24 5.55
CA LEU A 102 10.87 -4.47 5.96
C LEU A 102 9.88 -5.50 6.51
N GLY A 103 8.81 -5.05 7.17
CA GLY A 103 7.72 -5.90 7.65
C GLY A 103 7.03 -6.64 6.50
N MET A 104 6.63 -5.92 5.45
CA MET A 104 6.02 -6.48 4.23
C MET A 104 6.96 -7.50 3.55
N ILE A 105 8.23 -7.15 3.39
CA ILE A 105 9.24 -8.04 2.76
C ILE A 105 9.44 -9.31 3.61
N ARG A 106 9.58 -9.17 4.93
CA ARG A 106 9.75 -10.34 5.82
C ARG A 106 8.53 -11.24 5.82
N PHE A 107 7.34 -10.65 5.83
CA PHE A 107 6.08 -11.38 5.89
C PHE A 107 5.86 -12.22 4.62
N TYR A 108 5.93 -11.58 3.45
CA TYR A 108 5.59 -12.23 2.18
C TYR A 108 6.80 -12.89 1.49
N CYS A 109 7.93 -12.19 1.37
CA CYS A 109 9.06 -12.64 0.55
C CYS A 109 10.00 -13.60 1.26
N LEU A 110 10.27 -13.36 2.56
CA LEU A 110 11.24 -14.14 3.34
C LEU A 110 10.60 -15.20 4.25
N GLN A 111 9.28 -15.38 4.13
CA GLN A 111 8.47 -16.33 4.90
C GLN A 111 8.61 -16.21 6.44
N ASN A 112 9.11 -15.09 6.94
CA ASN A 112 9.22 -14.79 8.36
C ASN A 112 8.01 -13.97 8.82
N ARG A 113 6.85 -14.64 8.82
CA ARG A 113 5.53 -14.03 9.09
C ARG A 113 5.45 -13.36 10.46
N GLY A 114 5.92 -14.03 11.51
CA GLY A 114 5.90 -13.49 12.86
C GLY A 114 6.70 -12.19 12.99
N SER A 115 7.94 -12.16 12.49
CA SER A 115 8.74 -10.93 12.50
C SER A 115 8.17 -9.86 11.58
N GLY A 116 7.66 -10.24 10.41
CA GLY A 116 7.03 -9.31 9.46
C GLY A 116 5.81 -8.61 10.05
N ALA A 117 4.90 -9.39 10.66
CA ALA A 117 3.72 -8.87 11.35
C ALA A 117 4.08 -7.97 12.54
N SER A 118 5.10 -8.34 13.33
CA SER A 118 5.59 -7.51 14.44
C SER A 118 6.12 -6.14 13.97
N LEU A 119 6.90 -6.10 12.88
CA LEU A 119 7.39 -4.84 12.32
C LEU A 119 6.27 -3.96 11.75
N MET A 120 5.30 -4.57 11.06
CA MET A 120 4.09 -3.86 10.64
C MET A 120 3.31 -3.33 11.85
N ALA A 121 3.12 -4.13 12.90
CA ALA A 121 2.48 -3.69 14.14
C ALA A 121 3.20 -2.51 14.78
N LYS A 122 4.55 -2.50 14.81
CA LYS A 122 5.35 -1.36 15.27
C LYS A 122 5.05 -0.08 14.48
N ALA A 123 4.93 -0.17 13.16
CA ALA A 123 4.53 0.98 12.32
C ALA A 123 3.07 1.39 12.58
N ALA A 124 2.16 0.42 12.73
CA ALA A 124 0.73 0.64 12.96
C ALA A 124 0.43 1.32 14.31
N ILE A 125 1.17 0.97 15.37
CA ILE A 125 1.08 1.64 16.69
C ILE A 125 1.35 3.13 16.54
N ARG A 126 2.30 3.52 15.67
CA ARG A 126 2.63 4.91 15.32
C ARG A 126 1.71 5.53 14.27
N SER A 127 0.50 4.97 14.11
CA SER A 127 -0.54 5.47 13.19
C SER A 127 -0.11 5.48 11.72
N HIS A 128 0.68 4.48 11.30
CA HIS A 128 0.96 4.26 9.89
C HIS A 128 -0.23 3.60 9.19
N ALA A 129 -0.95 4.40 8.40
CA ALA A 129 -2.16 3.97 7.71
C ALA A 129 -1.97 2.77 6.76
N PRO A 130 -0.94 2.71 5.89
CA PRO A 130 -0.69 1.54 5.05
C PRO A 130 -0.41 0.26 5.85
N SER A 131 0.33 0.37 6.97
CA SER A 131 0.59 -0.78 7.85
C SER A 131 -0.68 -1.30 8.52
N LEU A 132 -1.52 -0.41 9.06
CA LEU A 132 -2.83 -0.76 9.63
C LEU A 132 -3.70 -1.50 8.60
N TYR A 133 -3.76 -1.00 7.37
CA TYR A 133 -4.51 -1.64 6.30
C TYR A 133 -3.94 -3.00 5.90
N SER A 134 -2.61 -3.13 5.80
CA SER A 134 -1.94 -4.41 5.53
C SER A 134 -2.24 -5.46 6.60
N LEU A 135 -2.18 -5.09 7.87
CA LEU A 135 -2.57 -5.97 8.97
C LEU A 135 -4.06 -6.33 8.92
N ALA A 136 -4.94 -5.39 8.56
CA ALA A 136 -6.37 -5.69 8.39
C ALA A 136 -6.60 -6.76 7.31
N VAL A 137 -5.91 -6.65 6.17
CA VAL A 137 -5.97 -7.64 5.09
C VAL A 137 -5.47 -9.00 5.55
N ILE A 138 -4.39 -9.06 6.33
CA ILE A 138 -3.88 -10.31 6.92
C ILE A 138 -4.94 -10.94 7.83
N GLN A 139 -5.63 -10.15 8.65
CA GLN A 139 -6.68 -10.63 9.56
C GLN A 139 -7.93 -11.13 8.81
N PHE A 140 -8.35 -10.45 7.74
CA PHE A 140 -9.48 -10.91 6.92
C PHE A 140 -9.18 -12.22 6.17
N ASN A 141 -7.94 -12.37 5.70
CA ASN A 141 -7.54 -13.53 4.90
C ASN A 141 -7.05 -14.70 5.77
N GLY A 142 -6.65 -14.45 7.02
CA GLY A 142 -6.01 -15.43 7.88
C GLY A 142 -4.63 -15.82 7.36
N SER A 143 -3.84 -14.83 6.91
CA SER A 143 -2.53 -15.08 6.26
C SER A 143 -1.39 -15.39 7.26
N GLY A 144 -1.71 -15.70 8.52
CA GLY A 144 -0.75 -15.94 9.62
C GLY A 144 -0.09 -17.32 9.62
N GLY A 145 -0.68 -18.29 8.92
CA GLY A 145 -0.20 -19.67 8.86
C GLY A 145 -1.34 -20.70 8.83
N SER A 146 -2.48 -20.40 9.46
CA SER A 146 -3.66 -21.27 9.52
C SER A 146 -4.96 -20.53 9.14
N LYS A 147 -5.98 -21.28 8.68
CA LYS A 147 -7.34 -20.77 8.42
C LYS A 147 -8.00 -20.20 9.69
N THR A 148 -7.60 -20.70 10.85
CA THR A 148 -8.06 -20.25 12.18
C THR A 148 -7.52 -18.88 12.57
N ASP A 149 -6.54 -18.34 11.84
CA ASP A 149 -5.96 -17.03 12.12
C ASP A 149 -6.84 -15.87 11.63
N LYS A 150 -8.00 -16.17 11.04
CA LYS A 150 -8.96 -15.14 10.65
C LYS A 150 -9.60 -14.51 11.88
N ASP A 151 -9.34 -13.23 12.08
CA ASP A 151 -10.09 -12.40 13.03
C ASP A 151 -10.74 -11.23 12.30
N LEU A 152 -12.00 -11.42 11.89
CA LEU A 152 -12.74 -10.41 11.16
C LEU A 152 -12.99 -9.15 12.00
N ARG A 153 -13.15 -9.29 13.32
CA ARG A 153 -13.40 -8.15 14.21
C ARG A 153 -12.13 -7.30 14.34
N ALA A 154 -10.98 -7.94 14.52
CA ALA A 154 -9.68 -7.25 14.50
C ALA A 154 -9.42 -6.59 13.13
N GLY A 155 -9.74 -7.28 12.02
CA GLY A 155 -9.68 -6.73 10.67
C GLY A 155 -10.50 -5.45 10.52
N VAL A 156 -11.76 -5.45 10.96
CA VAL A 156 -12.61 -4.26 10.95
C VAL A 156 -12.03 -3.13 11.80
N ALA A 157 -11.55 -3.43 13.02
CA ALA A 157 -10.98 -2.42 13.91
C ALA A 157 -9.74 -1.74 13.30
N LEU A 158 -8.85 -2.53 12.69
CA LEU A 158 -7.67 -2.03 11.97
C LEU A 158 -8.08 -1.18 10.75
N CYS A 159 -9.07 -1.63 9.97
CA CYS A 159 -9.61 -0.86 8.85
C CYS A 159 -10.22 0.46 9.31
N ALA A 160 -10.98 0.48 10.40
CA ALA A 160 -11.57 1.70 10.95
C ALA A 160 -10.47 2.71 11.35
N ARG A 161 -9.41 2.23 12.01
CA ARG A 161 -8.28 3.09 12.37
C ARG A 161 -7.52 3.62 11.14
N ALA A 162 -7.27 2.78 10.14
CA ALA A 162 -6.65 3.21 8.89
C ALA A 162 -7.52 4.21 8.10
N ALA A 163 -8.84 3.99 8.06
CA ALA A 163 -9.81 4.85 7.40
C ALA A 163 -9.90 6.24 8.07
N TYR A 164 -9.84 6.27 9.40
CA TYR A 164 -9.76 7.51 10.18
C TYR A 164 -8.52 8.33 9.81
N LEU A 165 -7.38 7.67 9.60
CA LEU A 165 -6.12 8.29 9.14
C LEU A 165 -6.11 8.63 7.64
N GLY A 166 -7.22 8.45 6.92
CA GLY A 166 -7.37 8.82 5.52
C GLY A 166 -7.08 7.71 4.51
N HIS A 167 -6.84 6.47 4.94
CA HIS A 167 -6.60 5.36 4.00
C HIS A 167 -7.88 5.00 3.24
N VAL A 168 -7.91 5.32 1.94
CA VAL A 168 -9.11 5.15 1.09
C VAL A 168 -9.52 3.69 0.97
N ASP A 169 -8.58 2.77 0.76
CA ASP A 169 -8.94 1.35 0.60
C ASP A 169 -9.52 0.75 1.89
N ALA A 170 -9.01 1.17 3.05
CA ALA A 170 -9.52 0.73 4.35
C ALA A 170 -10.93 1.26 4.61
N LEU A 171 -11.19 2.50 4.20
CA LEU A 171 -12.52 3.10 4.25
C LEU A 171 -13.51 2.33 3.37
N ARG A 172 -13.07 1.89 2.18
CA ARG A 172 -13.87 1.06 1.28
C ARG A 172 -14.15 -0.32 1.87
N GLU A 173 -13.13 -0.99 2.43
CA GLU A 173 -13.33 -2.25 3.17
C GLU A 173 -14.35 -2.11 4.28
N LEU A 174 -14.21 -1.05 5.10
CA LEU A 174 -15.13 -0.81 6.22
C LEU A 174 -16.58 -0.60 5.71
N GLY A 175 -16.75 0.10 4.59
CA GLY A 175 -18.05 0.27 3.94
C GLY A 175 -18.69 -1.05 3.50
N HIS A 176 -17.89 -2.00 3.00
CA HIS A 176 -18.36 -3.36 2.69
C HIS A 176 -18.65 -4.18 3.95
N CYS A 177 -17.76 -4.12 4.95
CA CYS A 177 -17.95 -4.83 6.23
C CYS A 177 -19.29 -4.46 6.89
N LEU A 178 -19.65 -3.18 6.89
CA LEU A 178 -20.94 -2.72 7.41
C LEU A 178 -22.13 -3.11 6.53
N GLN A 179 -21.99 -3.15 5.20
CA GLN A 179 -23.09 -3.58 4.33
C GLN A 179 -23.40 -5.06 4.49
N ASP A 180 -22.36 -5.88 4.57
CA ASP A 180 -22.48 -7.33 4.54
C ASP A 180 -22.64 -7.92 5.96
N GLY A 181 -22.35 -7.15 7.01
CA GLY A 181 -22.25 -7.68 8.37
C GLY A 181 -20.96 -8.48 8.62
N TYR A 182 -19.94 -8.22 7.81
CA TYR A 182 -18.70 -8.99 7.81
C TYR A 182 -17.73 -8.47 8.88
N GLY A 183 -17.65 -9.17 10.02
CA GLY A 183 -16.81 -8.79 11.16
C GLY A 183 -17.36 -7.61 11.99
N ALA A 184 -18.52 -7.06 11.62
CA ALA A 184 -19.19 -5.96 12.29
C ALA A 184 -20.71 -6.10 12.21
N ARG A 185 -21.44 -5.38 13.05
CA ARG A 185 -22.91 -5.34 12.96
C ARG A 185 -23.32 -4.71 11.62
N LYS A 186 -24.20 -5.39 10.88
CA LYS A 186 -24.73 -4.91 9.61
C LYS A 186 -25.41 -3.55 9.78
N ASN A 187 -24.97 -2.57 8.99
CA ASN A 187 -25.53 -1.24 8.86
C ASN A 187 -25.35 -0.76 7.41
N VAL A 188 -26.31 -1.13 6.56
CA VAL A 188 -26.26 -0.87 5.12
C VAL A 188 -26.17 0.63 4.81
N THR A 189 -26.93 1.46 5.51
CA THR A 189 -26.95 2.91 5.31
C THR A 189 -25.59 3.54 5.57
N GLN A 190 -24.96 3.19 6.69
CA GLN A 190 -23.63 3.69 7.02
C GLN A 190 -22.58 3.12 6.06
N GLY A 191 -22.65 1.83 5.73
CA GLY A 191 -21.72 1.22 4.79
C GLY A 191 -21.73 1.89 3.41
N ARG A 192 -22.92 2.18 2.87
CA ARG A 192 -23.08 2.94 1.61
C ARG A 192 -22.47 4.34 1.70
N ARG A 193 -22.69 5.06 2.82
CA ARG A 193 -22.09 6.39 3.04
C ARG A 193 -20.56 6.33 3.00
N LEU A 194 -19.95 5.34 3.65
CA LEU A 194 -18.49 5.18 3.63
C LEU A 194 -17.95 4.86 2.24
N LEU A 195 -18.66 4.05 1.44
CA LEU A 195 -18.27 3.79 0.05
C LEU A 195 -18.30 5.05 -0.82
N ILE A 196 -19.35 5.87 -0.70
CA ILE A 196 -19.45 7.16 -1.39
C ILE A 196 -18.28 8.07 -0.96
N GLN A 197 -17.98 8.11 0.35
CA GLN A 197 -16.87 8.87 0.88
C GLN A 197 -15.52 8.38 0.37
N ALA A 198 -15.31 7.07 0.23
CA ALA A 198 -14.09 6.50 -0.33
C ALA A 198 -13.90 6.95 -1.79
N ASN A 199 -14.96 6.85 -2.61
CA ASN A 199 -14.92 7.31 -4.00
C ASN A 199 -14.64 8.82 -4.10
N ALA A 200 -15.28 9.64 -3.26
CA ALA A 200 -15.05 11.08 -3.23
C ALA A 200 -13.61 11.45 -2.82
N ARG A 201 -13.05 10.79 -1.79
CA ARG A 201 -11.66 11.00 -1.37
C ARG A 201 -10.65 10.59 -2.43
N GLU A 202 -10.91 9.47 -3.10
CA GLU A 202 -10.09 9.01 -4.22
C GLU A 202 -10.10 10.01 -5.37
N PHE A 203 -11.29 10.45 -5.78
CA PHE A 203 -11.48 11.45 -6.83
C PHE A 203 -10.74 12.75 -6.50
N ALA A 204 -10.90 13.26 -5.27
CA ALA A 204 -10.19 14.44 -4.79
C ALA A 204 -8.66 14.26 -4.78
N SER A 205 -8.16 13.06 -4.52
CA SER A 205 -6.72 12.76 -4.58
C SER A 205 -6.21 12.80 -6.02
N SER A 206 -6.93 12.19 -6.96
CA SER A 206 -6.55 12.20 -8.38
C SER A 206 -6.60 13.60 -8.98
N LEU A 207 -7.61 14.42 -8.64
CA LEU A 207 -7.66 15.82 -9.07
C LEU A 207 -6.48 16.64 -8.55
N ARG A 208 -6.10 16.46 -7.28
CA ARG A 208 -4.90 17.11 -6.74
C ARG A 208 -3.62 16.67 -7.44
N ALA A 209 -3.50 15.40 -7.81
CA ALA A 209 -2.35 14.91 -8.55
C ALA A 209 -2.28 15.46 -9.99
N ALA A 210 -3.43 15.77 -10.61
CA ALA A 210 -3.51 16.32 -11.96
C ALA A 210 -3.43 17.86 -12.02
N ALA A 211 -3.74 18.56 -10.92
CA ALA A 211 -3.76 20.01 -10.89
C ALA A 211 -2.35 20.63 -10.71
N PRO A 212 -2.05 21.78 -11.34
CA PRO A 212 -0.84 22.53 -11.02
C PRO A 212 -0.86 23.03 -9.56
N PRO A 213 0.31 23.19 -8.91
CA PRO A 213 0.40 23.54 -7.48
C PRO A 213 -0.38 24.80 -7.07
N SER A 214 -0.58 25.75 -8.00
CA SER A 214 -1.33 26.99 -7.81
C SER A 214 -2.84 26.78 -7.59
N LEU A 215 -3.40 25.64 -8.00
CA LEU A 215 -4.85 25.35 -7.90
C LEU A 215 -5.21 24.37 -6.78
N HIS A 216 -4.23 23.89 -6.00
CA HIS A 216 -4.47 22.94 -4.91
C HIS A 216 -5.47 23.45 -3.85
N HIS A 217 -5.48 24.76 -3.56
CA HIS A 217 -6.38 25.38 -2.57
C HIS A 217 -7.84 25.48 -3.06
N LEU A 218 -8.06 25.65 -4.36
CA LEU A 218 -9.40 25.70 -4.96
C LEU A 218 -10.05 24.30 -4.97
N VAL A 219 -9.26 23.27 -5.29
CA VAL A 219 -9.72 21.86 -5.27
C VAL A 219 -10.08 21.40 -3.84
N THR A 220 -9.34 21.88 -2.82
CA THR A 220 -9.65 21.57 -1.41
C THR A 220 -10.88 22.31 -0.89
N TRP A 221 -11.11 23.56 -1.31
CA TRP A 221 -12.27 24.35 -0.87
C TRP A 221 -13.58 23.93 -1.54
N GLN A 222 -13.56 23.57 -2.83
CA GLN A 222 -14.77 23.17 -3.56
C GLN A 222 -15.38 21.84 -3.10
N LEU A 223 -14.57 20.86 -2.66
CA LEU A 223 -15.07 19.56 -2.18
C LEU A 223 -15.66 19.62 -0.77
N GLN A 224 -15.30 20.63 0.04
CA GLN A 224 -15.94 20.89 1.32
C GLN A 224 -17.34 21.52 1.15
N ASN A 225 -17.55 22.27 0.06
CA ASN A 225 -18.77 23.06 -0.20
C ASN A 225 -19.73 22.46 -1.23
N HIS A 226 -19.39 21.35 -1.90
CA HIS A 226 -20.24 20.74 -2.94
C HIS A 226 -21.46 19.95 -2.42
N GLN A 227 -21.93 20.25 -1.20
CA GLN A 227 -23.26 19.82 -0.75
C GLN A 227 -24.41 20.47 -1.55
N GLN A 228 -24.19 21.54 -2.34
CA GLN A 228 -25.25 22.17 -3.13
C GLN A 228 -24.76 22.85 -4.42
N ARG A 229 -24.91 22.19 -5.59
CA ARG A 229 -25.33 22.73 -6.91
C ARG A 229 -24.78 21.92 -8.09
N ASN A 230 -25.70 21.46 -8.94
CA ASN A 230 -25.46 20.92 -10.28
C ASN A 230 -25.42 22.05 -11.32
N ARG A 231 -24.45 22.03 -12.25
CA ARG A 231 -24.60 22.56 -13.62
C ARG A 231 -23.53 21.97 -14.56
N PRO A 232 -23.84 21.62 -15.84
CA PRO A 232 -22.89 20.99 -16.75
C PRO A 232 -22.22 21.99 -17.70
N LEU A 233 -21.01 21.67 -18.17
CA LEU A 233 -20.33 22.33 -19.28
C LEU A 233 -19.71 21.30 -20.23
N THR A 234 -19.88 21.55 -21.51
CA THR A 234 -19.45 20.80 -22.70
C THR A 234 -18.04 21.21 -23.16
N GLY A 235 -17.26 20.29 -23.74
CA GLY A 235 -16.06 20.64 -24.52
C GLY A 235 -15.17 19.46 -24.93
N ASN A 236 -14.98 19.30 -26.23
CA ASN A 236 -14.17 18.29 -26.95
C ASN A 236 -12.64 18.51 -26.86
N ASN A 237 -11.82 17.43 -26.86
CA ASN A 237 -10.79 17.12 -27.89
C ASN A 237 -9.75 16.03 -27.47
N ASN A 238 -9.58 15.04 -28.37
CA ASN A 238 -8.54 14.03 -28.71
C ASN A 238 -7.49 13.48 -27.69
N PRO A 239 -7.24 12.14 -27.69
CA PRO A 239 -6.31 11.47 -26.76
C PRO A 239 -4.91 11.17 -27.35
N SER A 240 -3.93 11.08 -26.45
CA SER A 240 -2.66 10.36 -26.62
C SER A 240 -2.65 9.15 -25.67
N PRO A 241 -1.86 8.08 -25.95
CA PRO A 241 -2.00 6.83 -25.23
C PRO A 241 -1.09 6.85 -23.99
N ASP A 242 -1.66 7.10 -22.82
CA ASP A 242 -1.03 6.60 -21.60
C ASP A 242 -2.03 6.33 -20.48
N SER A 243 -1.76 5.24 -19.77
CA SER A 243 -2.53 4.54 -18.73
C SER A 243 -3.54 5.40 -17.91
N GLY A 244 -4.78 5.50 -18.40
CA GLY A 244 -5.89 6.20 -17.74
C GLY A 244 -6.90 5.23 -17.11
N CYS A 245 -7.54 5.65 -15.99
CA CYS A 245 -8.55 4.88 -15.29
C CYS A 245 -9.99 5.15 -15.80
N PRO A 246 -10.71 4.18 -16.41
CA PRO A 246 -12.03 4.38 -17.04
C PRO A 246 -13.25 4.60 -16.12
N LEU A 247 -13.10 4.91 -14.84
CA LEU A 247 -14.29 5.13 -13.97
C LEU A 247 -15.11 6.38 -14.34
N LEU A 248 -14.55 7.31 -15.13
CA LEU A 248 -15.19 8.55 -15.60
C LEU A 248 -14.87 8.89 -17.06
N SER A 249 -14.49 7.89 -17.88
CA SER A 249 -14.29 8.10 -19.33
C SER A 249 -15.56 8.68 -19.99
N ASP A 250 -16.72 8.29 -19.48
CA ASP A 250 -18.05 8.74 -19.94
C ASP A 250 -18.27 10.25 -19.68
N PHE A 251 -17.45 10.87 -18.82
CA PHE A 251 -17.42 12.31 -18.52
C PHE A 251 -16.09 12.97 -18.94
N GLY A 252 -15.26 12.33 -19.75
CA GLY A 252 -14.01 12.89 -20.28
C GLY A 252 -12.88 13.09 -19.27
N CYS A 253 -12.97 12.49 -18.07
CA CYS A 253 -11.98 12.69 -17.01
C CYS A 253 -10.99 11.51 -16.94
N ASN A 254 -9.82 11.67 -17.56
CA ASN A 254 -8.70 10.75 -17.38
C ASN A 254 -8.00 11.04 -16.05
N LEU A 255 -8.25 10.22 -15.03
CA LEU A 255 -7.62 10.37 -13.72
C LEU A 255 -6.31 9.56 -13.67
N PRO A 256 -5.20 10.16 -13.19
CA PRO A 256 -3.95 9.44 -13.01
C PRO A 256 -4.13 8.29 -12.01
N SER A 257 -3.43 7.19 -12.28
CA SER A 257 -3.40 6.03 -11.38
C SER A 257 -2.75 6.41 -10.04
N ARG A 258 -3.23 5.80 -8.95
CA ARG A 258 -2.69 6.08 -7.61
C ARG A 258 -1.24 5.60 -7.55
N GLU A 259 -0.37 6.42 -6.98
CA GLU A 259 1.02 6.02 -6.75
C GLU A 259 1.08 4.78 -5.84
N VAL A 260 1.80 3.77 -6.31
CA VAL A 260 1.94 2.48 -5.63
C VAL A 260 3.07 2.59 -4.61
N HIS A 261 2.76 2.26 -3.36
CA HIS A 261 3.74 2.27 -2.28
C HIS A 261 4.97 1.40 -2.62
N PRO A 262 6.21 1.86 -2.35
CA PRO A 262 7.45 1.13 -2.63
C PRO A 262 7.44 -0.35 -2.23
N ALA A 263 6.97 -0.65 -1.01
CA ALA A 263 6.79 -2.03 -0.54
C ALA A 263 5.94 -2.91 -1.48
N ASN A 264 4.81 -2.42 -2.00
CA ASN A 264 3.95 -3.20 -2.90
C ASN A 264 4.59 -3.39 -4.27
N ARG A 265 5.30 -2.36 -4.78
CA ARG A 265 6.11 -2.46 -6.00
C ARG A 265 7.19 -3.55 -5.86
N PHE A 266 7.87 -3.58 -4.71
CA PHE A 266 8.84 -4.63 -4.40
C PHE A 266 8.20 -6.03 -4.45
N LEU A 267 7.03 -6.21 -3.82
CA LEU A 267 6.34 -7.50 -3.83
C LEU A 267 5.96 -7.94 -5.25
N ALA A 268 5.39 -7.03 -6.04
CA ALA A 268 4.99 -7.31 -7.42
C ALA A 268 6.19 -7.76 -8.27
N GLU A 269 7.35 -7.11 -8.12
CA GLU A 269 8.58 -7.51 -8.80
C GLU A 269 9.15 -8.83 -8.27
N TRP A 270 9.13 -9.03 -6.95
CA TRP A 270 9.68 -10.21 -6.30
C TRP A 270 8.99 -11.50 -6.77
N PHE A 271 7.67 -11.48 -6.85
CA PHE A 271 6.88 -12.62 -7.28
C PHE A 271 6.68 -12.67 -8.80
N GLY A 272 6.72 -11.54 -9.50
CA GLY A 272 6.64 -11.52 -10.97
C GLY A 272 7.90 -12.05 -11.66
N ALA A 273 9.06 -11.97 -11.02
CA ALA A 273 10.34 -12.48 -11.56
C ALA A 273 10.59 -13.97 -11.25
N ARG A 274 9.70 -14.62 -10.49
CA ARG A 274 9.87 -16.01 -10.02
C ARG A 274 8.71 -16.86 -10.52
N GLU A 275 8.99 -18.13 -10.78
CA GLU A 275 7.91 -19.09 -11.00
C GLU A 275 7.05 -19.15 -9.73
N SER A 276 5.74 -19.02 -9.91
CA SER A 276 4.80 -19.08 -8.79
C SER A 276 4.75 -20.50 -8.24
N ASP A 277 4.75 -20.65 -6.92
CA ASP A 277 4.54 -21.95 -6.28
C ASP A 277 3.25 -22.58 -6.83
N PRO A 278 3.26 -23.87 -7.24
CA PRO A 278 2.08 -24.53 -7.78
C PRO A 278 0.89 -24.43 -6.82
N GLY A 279 -0.08 -23.59 -7.17
CA GLY A 279 -1.34 -23.42 -6.44
C GLY A 279 -1.45 -22.19 -5.53
N LEU A 280 -0.42 -21.36 -5.37
CA LEU A 280 -0.55 -20.06 -4.69
C LEU A 280 -0.73 -18.94 -5.73
N ARG A 281 -1.84 -18.20 -5.62
CA ARG A 281 -2.21 -17.18 -6.60
C ARG A 281 -1.70 -15.81 -6.19
N MET A 282 -1.50 -14.93 -7.17
CA MET A 282 -1.19 -13.52 -6.94
C MET A 282 -2.45 -12.68 -6.97
N CYS A 283 -2.54 -11.64 -6.14
CA CYS A 283 -3.62 -10.67 -6.24
C CYS A 283 -3.65 -10.04 -7.65
N SER A 284 -4.80 -10.07 -8.32
CA SER A 284 -4.94 -9.62 -9.71
C SER A 284 -4.76 -8.11 -9.91
N HIS A 285 -4.83 -7.31 -8.84
CA HIS A 285 -4.45 -5.91 -8.92
C HIS A 285 -2.92 -5.78 -9.06
N SER A 286 -2.45 -5.37 -10.25
CA SER A 286 -1.03 -5.27 -10.60
C SER A 286 -0.19 -4.40 -9.63
N GLY A 287 -0.79 -3.38 -9.01
CA GLY A 287 -0.14 -2.53 -8.01
C GLY A 287 -0.08 -3.11 -6.59
N CYS A 288 -0.63 -4.30 -6.35
CA CYS A 288 -0.65 -4.92 -5.03
C CYS A 288 0.60 -5.78 -4.76
N GLY A 289 0.86 -6.74 -5.64
CA GLY A 289 1.99 -7.67 -5.51
C GLY A 289 1.86 -8.70 -4.38
N ARG A 290 0.76 -8.76 -3.63
CA ARG A 290 0.60 -9.75 -2.56
C ARG A 290 0.31 -11.16 -3.13
N PRO A 291 1.08 -12.18 -2.75
CA PRO A 291 0.74 -13.58 -3.00
C PRO A 291 -0.24 -14.10 -1.95
N GLU A 292 -0.97 -15.15 -2.32
CA GLU A 292 -1.62 -16.01 -1.34
C GLU A 292 -0.57 -16.67 -0.43
N THR A 293 -0.85 -16.76 0.86
CA THR A 293 -0.03 -17.53 1.81
C THR A 293 -0.51 -18.96 2.01
N ARG A 294 -1.77 -19.22 1.63
CA ARG A 294 -2.42 -20.54 1.60
C ARG A 294 -3.37 -20.59 0.39
N ARG A 295 -3.57 -21.80 -0.15
CA ARG A 295 -4.42 -21.99 -1.34
C ARG A 295 -5.83 -21.43 -1.11
N ASN A 296 -6.35 -20.74 -2.12
CA ASN A 296 -7.71 -20.21 -2.14
C ASN A 296 -8.04 -19.23 -0.98
N GLU A 297 -7.05 -18.48 -0.46
CA GLU A 297 -7.32 -17.44 0.55
C GLU A 297 -7.95 -16.18 -0.04
N PHE A 298 -7.63 -15.84 -1.28
CA PHE A 298 -8.12 -14.63 -1.93
C PHE A 298 -9.51 -14.85 -2.52
N ARG A 299 -10.35 -13.81 -2.37
CA ARG A 299 -11.71 -13.81 -2.90
C ARG A 299 -11.66 -13.71 -4.42
N ARG A 300 -12.41 -14.57 -5.10
CA ARG A 300 -12.59 -14.50 -6.55
C ARG A 300 -13.62 -13.42 -6.91
N CYS A 301 -13.54 -12.88 -8.13
CA CYS A 301 -14.61 -12.05 -8.65
C CYS A 301 -15.89 -12.88 -8.73
N SER A 302 -16.99 -12.38 -8.16
CA SER A 302 -18.26 -13.12 -8.11
C SER A 302 -18.96 -13.24 -9.47
N ALA A 303 -18.55 -12.45 -10.47
CA ALA A 303 -19.12 -12.52 -11.80
C ALA A 303 -18.37 -13.54 -12.69
N CYS A 304 -17.05 -13.38 -12.82
CA CYS A 304 -16.25 -14.19 -13.73
C CYS A 304 -15.46 -15.33 -13.08
N GLY A 305 -15.29 -15.35 -11.75
CA GLY A 305 -14.50 -16.37 -11.05
C GLY A 305 -12.99 -16.40 -11.36
N THR A 306 -12.52 -15.77 -12.45
CA THR A 306 -11.16 -15.94 -12.99
C THR A 306 -10.08 -15.13 -12.28
N VAL A 307 -10.43 -13.95 -11.75
CA VAL A 307 -9.50 -13.07 -11.03
C VAL A 307 -9.71 -13.17 -9.52
N ASN A 308 -8.68 -12.86 -8.74
CA ASN A 308 -8.69 -13.00 -7.29
C ASN A 308 -8.03 -11.82 -6.56
N TYR A 309 -8.62 -11.40 -5.45
CA TYR A 309 -8.22 -10.19 -4.73
C TYR A 309 -7.98 -10.45 -3.25
N CYS A 310 -6.90 -9.85 -2.74
CA CYS A 310 -6.61 -9.87 -1.30
C CYS A 310 -7.56 -8.97 -0.49
N SER A 311 -8.26 -8.03 -1.15
CA SER A 311 -9.13 -7.03 -0.53
C SER A 311 -10.13 -6.47 -1.55
N ARG A 312 -11.31 -6.00 -1.11
CA ARG A 312 -12.25 -5.16 -1.89
C ARG A 312 -11.58 -3.87 -2.39
N GLY A 313 -10.62 -3.32 -1.66
CA GLY A 313 -9.79 -2.20 -2.13
C GLY A 313 -9.06 -2.54 -3.43
N CYS A 314 -8.36 -3.69 -3.47
CA CYS A 314 -7.71 -4.17 -4.68
C CYS A 314 -8.70 -4.52 -5.79
N GLN A 315 -9.84 -5.14 -5.45
CA GLN A 315 -10.91 -5.41 -6.43
C GLN A 315 -11.41 -4.12 -7.10
N ALA A 316 -11.70 -3.08 -6.31
CA ALA A 316 -12.19 -1.80 -6.83
C ALA A 316 -11.15 -1.12 -7.74
N GLN A 317 -9.87 -1.18 -7.37
CA GLN A 317 -8.80 -0.59 -8.18
C GLN A 317 -8.58 -1.34 -9.50
N ASP A 318 -8.61 -2.67 -9.49
CA ASP A 318 -8.47 -3.47 -10.72
C ASP A 318 -9.71 -3.34 -11.62
N TRP A 319 -10.92 -3.35 -11.03
CA TRP A 319 -12.18 -3.06 -11.74
C TRP A 319 -12.10 -1.72 -12.48
N LYS A 320 -11.60 -0.70 -11.79
CA LYS A 320 -11.41 0.65 -12.31
C LYS A 320 -10.44 0.71 -13.49
N VAL A 321 -9.34 -0.04 -13.46
CA VAL A 321 -8.24 0.11 -14.42
C VAL A 321 -8.41 -0.77 -15.64
N ARG A 322 -8.93 -1.99 -15.46
CA ARG A 322 -8.84 -3.02 -16.49
C ARG A 322 -10.00 -4.01 -16.45
N HIS A 323 -10.31 -4.56 -15.28
CA HIS A 323 -11.17 -5.74 -15.19
C HIS A 323 -12.64 -5.47 -15.59
N LYS A 324 -13.16 -4.23 -15.45
CA LYS A 324 -14.53 -3.88 -15.90
C LYS A 324 -14.79 -4.20 -17.38
N LEU A 325 -13.77 -4.08 -18.24
CA LEU A 325 -13.89 -4.31 -19.68
C LEU A 325 -13.69 -5.78 -20.07
N GLU A 326 -13.01 -6.55 -19.24
CA GLU A 326 -12.65 -7.95 -19.50
C GLU A 326 -13.55 -8.96 -18.78
N CYS A 327 -14.31 -8.51 -17.79
CA CYS A 327 -15.11 -9.40 -16.94
C CYS A 327 -16.28 -10.02 -17.72
N THR A 328 -16.13 -11.28 -18.10
CA THR A 328 -17.20 -12.10 -18.68
C THR A 328 -17.77 -13.07 -17.62
N PRO A 329 -19.11 -13.14 -17.44
CA PRO A 329 -19.70 -14.11 -16.53
C PRO A 329 -19.33 -15.54 -16.89
N MET A 330 -19.02 -16.38 -15.90
CA MET A 330 -18.79 -17.82 -16.15
C MET A 330 -20.08 -18.46 -16.64
N ALA A 331 -19.99 -19.22 -17.75
CA ALA A 331 -21.07 -20.07 -18.22
C ALA A 331 -21.40 -21.13 -17.15
N MET A 332 -22.69 -21.42 -16.96
CA MET A 332 -23.22 -22.32 -15.91
C MET A 332 -22.52 -23.69 -15.88
N ASP A 333 -22.03 -24.16 -17.03
CA ASP A 333 -21.43 -25.49 -17.21
C ASP A 333 -20.00 -25.60 -16.63
N GLN A 334 -19.29 -24.47 -16.48
CA GLN A 334 -17.94 -24.41 -15.92
C GLN A 334 -17.93 -24.28 -14.38
N TRP A 335 -19.09 -24.12 -13.75
CA TRP A 335 -19.23 -24.05 -12.30
C TRP A 335 -19.05 -25.42 -11.64
N VAL A 336 -19.46 -26.50 -12.31
CA VAL A 336 -19.43 -27.86 -11.75
C VAL A 336 -17.99 -28.34 -11.57
N GLU A 337 -17.13 -28.18 -12.59
CA GLU A 337 -15.71 -28.56 -12.49
C GLU A 337 -14.88 -27.69 -11.53
N ALA A 338 -15.29 -26.44 -11.28
CA ALA A 338 -14.60 -25.54 -10.35
C ALA A 338 -14.92 -25.83 -8.88
N VAL A 339 -16.06 -26.47 -8.60
CA VAL A 339 -16.53 -26.85 -7.26
C VAL A 339 -16.11 -28.29 -6.92
N ASP A 340 -15.98 -29.18 -7.90
CA ASP A 340 -15.59 -30.58 -7.67
C ASP A 340 -14.09 -30.78 -7.38
N GLY A 341 -13.27 -29.73 -7.49
CA GLY A 341 -11.90 -29.67 -6.93
C GLY A 341 -11.83 -29.08 -5.51
N GLU A 342 -12.98 -28.70 -4.94
CA GLU A 342 -13.12 -28.19 -3.57
C GLU A 342 -13.61 -29.33 -2.66
N ASP A 343 -12.69 -30.15 -2.15
CA ASP A 343 -13.02 -31.10 -1.09
C ASP A 343 -13.63 -30.37 0.12
N GLN A 344 -14.90 -30.67 0.38
CA GLN A 344 -15.55 -30.82 1.67
C GLN A 344 -14.93 -30.01 2.83
N ASP A 345 -15.41 -28.79 3.06
CA ASP A 345 -15.70 -28.36 4.43
C ASP A 345 -16.64 -27.16 4.47
N GLY A 346 -17.85 -27.44 4.96
CA GLY A 346 -19.05 -26.61 4.88
C GLY A 346 -18.98 -25.27 5.59
N GLY A 347 -19.77 -24.34 5.04
CA GLY A 347 -20.05 -23.03 5.62
C GLY A 347 -20.70 -22.10 4.61
N GLY A 348 -21.65 -22.61 3.83
CA GLY A 348 -22.51 -21.78 2.97
C GLY A 348 -23.45 -20.97 3.85
N ASP A 349 -23.22 -19.66 3.94
CA ASP A 349 -24.12 -18.71 4.58
C ASP A 349 -25.35 -18.54 3.67
N ARG A 350 -26.29 -19.49 3.77
CA ARG A 350 -27.59 -19.42 3.11
C ARG A 350 -28.45 -18.40 3.84
N ILE A 351 -28.88 -17.40 3.10
CA ILE A 351 -29.86 -16.39 3.50
C ILE A 351 -31.18 -17.15 3.78
N ALA A 352 -31.60 -17.19 5.04
CA ALA A 352 -32.91 -17.74 5.41
C ALA A 352 -34.00 -16.79 4.91
N GLU A 353 -34.83 -17.29 4.00
CA GLU A 353 -36.10 -16.69 3.60
C GLU A 353 -37.05 -16.72 4.80
N VAL A 354 -37.74 -15.59 5.01
CA VAL A 354 -38.75 -15.40 6.05
C VAL A 354 -40.04 -16.05 5.55
N GLU A 355 -40.41 -17.21 6.10
CA GLU A 355 -41.75 -17.77 5.89
C GLU A 355 -42.78 -16.94 6.66
N GLY A 356 -43.67 -16.30 5.91
CA GLY A 356 -44.87 -15.65 6.43
C GLY A 356 -45.91 -16.70 6.81
N GLY A 357 -46.26 -16.74 8.09
CA GLY A 357 -47.38 -17.53 8.58
C GLY A 357 -48.72 -16.97 8.08
N VAL A 358 -49.47 -17.80 7.35
CA VAL A 358 -50.91 -17.64 7.16
C VAL A 358 -51.58 -18.77 7.92
N GLY A 359 -52.05 -18.46 9.12
CA GLY A 359 -52.94 -19.34 9.88
C GLY A 359 -54.36 -19.17 9.36
N GLY A 360 -54.88 -20.20 8.70
CA GLY A 360 -56.28 -20.35 8.36
C GLY A 360 -56.72 -21.76 8.70
N ALA A 361 -57.54 -21.91 9.73
CA ALA A 361 -58.35 -23.10 9.96
C ALA A 361 -59.60 -22.67 10.73
N SER A 362 -60.70 -22.58 9.99
CA SER A 362 -62.07 -22.68 10.49
C SER A 362 -62.59 -24.02 10.00
N GLU A 363 -62.92 -24.92 10.92
CA GLU A 363 -64.15 -25.73 11.02
C GLU A 363 -64.01 -26.76 12.16
#